data_AF-A0A4Q2ZRP9-F1
#
_entry.id   AF-A0A4Q2ZRP9-F1
#
_cell.length_a   1.000
_cell.length_b   1.000
_cell.length_c   1.000
_cell.angle_alpha   90.00
_cell.angle_beta   90.00
_cell.angle_gamma   90.00
#
_symmetry.space_group_name_H-M   'P 1'
#
loop_
_entity.id
_entity.type
_entity.pdbx_description
1 polymer ?
#
loop_
_entity_poly.entity_id
_entity_poly.type
_entity_poly.pdbx_seq_one_letter_code
_entity_poly.pdbx_strand_id
1 'polypeptide(L)'
;ADDLHQSGIGPLGDIAGEELGEFGRSGEILALQAIAHHLIVFNLDGAPTLPSGKIDYVRVRTMGEEFHRKETAEAATGDDPVRALYGKALGIAQIDDDASFSTLGGDSLSYMVVSRGLEKMLGSLPQHWERLTVHDLDMLRQDRVLNPVKSKATSTLSIDVVLRLIAISTIFIGHGSPSHTTWLRGGTTILFCLAGYSLCRFQREQFLSGKVMPAIHGAFQRIVIPYLLLMTALIFGQHIPPNPAWWTLTSVFFVDTSHREILYSFWFIEALVHCLLIVCGLFLIPPIRRWAKVQPFASGLALTGVGVLAFALGRYSFGSESFSHKFDGWFYVYMLGWTFAVASKAWQKTLLVAIGSAVVAWQFGLESSRPYWFAGGLVVLAMIKEVRLPAWLGGAVSQLAAASYMAYLAHPLVLHITKYVLPQKIAFFQNNPPAAIVLTYFGSLLAGLVGTVIWQQVSSRTLELFNRRTHQVAA
;
A
#
# COMPACT_ATOMS: atom_id res chain seq x y z
N ALA A 1 -12.13 51.63 40.23
CA ALA A 1 -12.61 51.05 41.49
C ALA A 1 -13.28 49.72 41.17
N ASP A 2 -12.64 48.88 40.34
CA ASP A 2 -11.54 47.95 40.68
C ASP A 2 -12.21 46.58 40.94
N ASP A 3 -11.84 45.44 40.37
CA ASP A 3 -10.80 45.04 39.44
C ASP A 3 -11.19 43.61 38.97
N LEU A 4 -10.60 43.12 37.87
CA LEU A 4 -10.46 41.70 37.51
C LEU A 4 -11.71 40.84 37.16
N HIS A 5 -11.88 40.51 35.88
CA HIS A 5 -11.67 39.12 35.40
C HIS A 5 -11.69 39.02 33.86
N GLN A 6 -10.58 38.53 33.32
CA GLN A 6 -10.39 38.10 31.94
C GLN A 6 -10.97 36.71 31.68
N SER A 7 -11.20 36.46 30.38
CA SER A 7 -11.43 35.18 29.69
C SER A 7 -12.83 34.57 29.77
N GLY A 8 -13.63 34.89 28.75
CA GLY A 8 -14.80 34.11 28.35
C GLY A 8 -14.41 32.98 27.40
N ILE A 9 -14.75 31.74 27.80
CA ILE A 9 -15.00 30.63 26.88
C ILE A 9 -16.50 30.34 27.01
N GLY A 10 -17.23 30.59 25.93
CA GLY A 10 -18.66 30.30 25.78
C GLY A 10 -18.95 28.82 25.44
N PRO A 11 -20.24 28.47 25.26
CA PRO A 11 -20.84 27.30 25.89
C PRO A 11 -20.84 26.04 25.01
N LEU A 12 -20.11 25.03 25.45
CA LEU A 12 -20.27 23.61 25.06
C LEU A 12 -20.40 22.70 26.30
N GLY A 13 -20.50 23.30 27.50
CA GLY A 13 -20.50 22.60 28.79
C GLY A 13 -21.85 22.03 29.23
N ASP A 14 -22.96 22.55 28.71
CA ASP A 14 -24.30 22.21 29.24
C ASP A 14 -25.02 21.07 28.51
N ILE A 15 -24.43 20.49 27.45
CA ILE A 15 -25.04 19.34 26.74
C ILE A 15 -24.46 18.00 27.22
N ALA A 16 -23.31 18.00 27.92
CA ALA A 16 -22.69 16.78 28.43
C ALA A 16 -23.21 16.34 29.82
N GLY A 17 -23.97 17.21 30.51
CA GLY A 17 -24.38 16.99 31.90
C GLY A 17 -25.59 16.07 32.09
N GLU A 18 -26.48 15.95 31.10
CA GLU A 18 -27.71 15.16 31.23
C GLU A 18 -27.58 13.69 30.78
N GLU A 19 -26.73 13.36 29.81
CA GLU A 19 -26.57 11.96 29.34
C GLU A 19 -25.66 11.10 30.24
N LEU A 20 -24.88 11.69 31.15
CA LEU A 20 -24.02 10.95 32.08
C LEU A 20 -24.71 10.56 33.40
N GLY A 21 -25.96 11.01 33.61
CA GLY A 21 -26.72 10.78 34.84
C GLY A 21 -27.24 9.35 35.04
N GLU A 22 -27.33 8.54 33.97
CA GLU A 22 -27.90 7.18 34.05
C GLU A 22 -26.88 6.03 34.17
N PHE A 23 -25.58 6.28 34.07
CA PHE A 23 -24.54 5.23 34.18
C PHE A 23 -24.07 4.94 35.63
N GLY A 24 -24.68 5.59 36.62
CA GLY A 24 -24.30 5.45 38.03
C GLY A 24 -24.91 4.24 38.73
N ARG A 25 -24.57 3.00 38.33
CA ARG A 25 -24.77 1.78 39.17
C ARG A 25 -24.06 0.52 38.65
N SER A 26 -22.80 0.63 38.24
CA SER A 26 -21.83 -0.50 38.23
C SER A 26 -20.43 0.09 38.19
N GLY A 27 -19.54 -0.41 39.06
CA GLY A 27 -18.26 0.21 39.38
C GLY A 27 -17.19 0.11 38.30
N GLU A 28 -17.37 0.79 37.18
CA GLU A 28 -16.31 1.01 36.18
C GLU A 28 -15.80 2.45 36.26
N ILE A 29 -14.52 2.63 36.60
CA ILE A 29 -13.85 3.94 36.55
C ILE A 29 -13.03 4.00 35.26
N LEU A 30 -13.47 4.81 34.30
CA LEU A 30 -12.73 5.15 33.07
C LEU A 30 -11.95 6.46 33.27
N ALA A 31 -10.63 6.37 33.31
CA ALA A 31 -9.75 7.54 33.22
C ALA A 31 -9.27 7.72 31.78
N LEU A 32 -9.73 8.78 31.12
CA LEU A 32 -9.31 9.18 29.77
C LEU A 32 -8.12 10.14 29.83
N GLN A 33 -7.01 9.75 29.21
CA GLN A 33 -6.06 10.70 28.62
C GLN A 33 -5.51 10.12 27.31
N ALA A 34 -5.84 10.79 26.22
CA ALA A 34 -5.38 10.48 24.88
C ALA A 34 -3.97 11.06 24.64
N ILE A 35 -3.05 10.21 24.19
CA ILE A 35 -2.12 10.35 23.05
C ILE A 35 -1.08 9.25 23.22
N ALA A 36 -1.09 8.30 22.27
CA ALA A 36 -0.15 7.18 22.12
C ALA A 36 -0.12 6.15 23.27
N HIS A 37 -0.17 4.88 22.86
CA HIS A 37 -0.05 3.65 23.66
C HIS A 37 -1.38 3.04 24.16
N HIS A 38 -1.41 1.71 24.08
CA HIS A 38 -2.57 0.84 24.21
C HIS A 38 -3.34 1.05 25.52
N LEU A 39 -4.67 1.13 25.45
CA LEU A 39 -5.55 1.11 26.62
C LEU A 39 -5.72 -0.34 27.06
N ILE A 40 -5.41 -0.65 28.33
CA ILE A 40 -5.61 -1.98 28.92
C ILE A 40 -6.72 -1.85 29.95
N VAL A 41 -7.80 -2.60 29.76
CA VAL A 41 -8.96 -2.63 30.65
C VAL A 41 -8.97 -3.99 31.34
N PHE A 42 -8.97 -3.98 32.66
CA PHE A 42 -9.07 -5.21 33.47
C PHE A 42 -10.08 -4.98 34.60
N ASN A 43 -10.89 -6.01 34.88
CA ASN A 43 -11.95 -5.93 35.87
C ASN A 43 -11.39 -6.24 37.27
N LEU A 44 -11.87 -5.51 38.28
CA LEU A 44 -11.52 -5.70 39.68
C LEU A 44 -12.81 -5.86 40.49
N ASP A 45 -12.89 -6.89 41.33
CA ASP A 45 -14.03 -7.13 42.23
C ASP A 45 -14.15 -6.05 43.35
N GLY A 46 -13.22 -5.11 43.41
CA GLY A 46 -13.24 -3.91 44.24
C GLY A 46 -11.93 -3.13 44.16
N ALA A 47 -12.01 -1.79 44.14
CA ALA A 47 -10.80 -0.96 44.07
C ALA A 47 -10.00 -1.07 45.38
N PRO A 48 -8.70 -1.45 45.35
CA PRO A 48 -7.88 -1.48 46.56
C PRO A 48 -7.77 -0.07 47.14
N THR A 49 -7.90 0.05 48.45
CA THR A 49 -7.83 1.33 49.18
C THR A 49 -6.70 1.33 50.19
N LEU A 50 -6.15 2.51 50.44
CA LEU A 50 -5.23 2.78 51.54
C LEU A 50 -5.99 2.73 52.89
N PRO A 51 -5.28 2.59 54.03
CA PRO A 51 -5.91 2.67 55.36
C PRO A 51 -6.70 3.96 55.63
N SER A 52 -6.49 5.00 54.82
CA SER A 52 -7.23 6.26 54.83
C SER A 52 -8.55 6.23 54.04
N GLY A 53 -8.92 5.10 53.43
CA GLY A 53 -10.14 4.91 52.63
C GLY A 53 -10.04 5.43 51.18
N LYS A 54 -8.92 6.02 50.78
CA LYS A 54 -8.68 6.49 49.40
C LYS A 54 -8.21 5.34 48.49
N ILE A 55 -8.54 5.40 47.20
CA ILE A 55 -8.08 4.41 46.21
C ILE A 55 -6.54 4.40 46.13
N ASP A 56 -5.96 3.21 46.22
CA ASP A 56 -4.53 2.95 46.07
C ASP A 56 -4.19 2.77 44.58
N TYR A 57 -3.99 3.91 43.90
CA TYR A 57 -3.63 3.94 42.48
C TYR A 57 -2.32 3.22 42.16
N VAL A 58 -1.39 3.12 43.11
CA VAL A 58 -0.13 2.39 42.90
C VAL A 58 -0.42 0.90 42.82
N ARG A 59 -1.27 0.38 43.71
CA ARG A 59 -1.67 -1.03 43.70
C ARG A 59 -2.53 -1.38 42.51
N VAL A 60 -3.45 -0.50 42.09
CA VAL A 60 -4.21 -0.66 40.83
C VAL A 60 -3.26 -0.75 39.63
N ARG A 61 -2.24 0.12 39.56
CA ARG A 61 -1.27 0.09 38.46
C ARG A 61 -0.45 -1.21 38.44
N THR A 62 0.04 -1.67 39.58
CA THR A 62 0.80 -2.93 39.67
C THR A 62 -0.06 -4.14 39.23
N MET A 63 -1.33 -4.17 39.64
CA MET A 63 -2.27 -5.22 39.20
C MET A 63 -2.51 -5.16 37.69
N GLY A 64 -2.59 -3.97 37.10
CA GLY A 64 -2.70 -3.81 35.65
C GLY A 64 -1.45 -4.27 34.89
N GLU A 65 -0.26 -4.03 35.43
CA GLU A 65 1.01 -4.51 34.86
C GLU A 65 1.15 -6.03 34.93
N GLU A 66 0.69 -6.66 36.03
CA GLU A 66 0.66 -8.12 36.20
C GLU A 66 -0.38 -8.77 35.29
N PHE A 67 -1.57 -8.18 35.18
CA PHE A 67 -2.61 -8.60 34.24
C PHE A 67 -2.09 -8.56 32.80
N HIS A 68 -1.49 -7.44 32.40
CA HIS A 68 -0.91 -7.31 31.06
C HIS A 68 0.18 -8.34 30.80
N ARG A 69 1.02 -8.63 31.81
CA ARG A 69 2.09 -9.64 31.68
C ARG A 69 1.52 -11.05 31.51
N LYS A 70 0.47 -11.40 32.24
CA LYS A 70 -0.24 -12.67 32.10
C LYS A 70 -0.98 -12.78 30.77
N GLU A 71 -1.72 -11.75 30.38
CA GLU A 71 -2.41 -11.69 29.08
C GLU A 71 -1.41 -11.79 27.92
N THR A 72 -0.25 -11.12 28.03
CA THR A 72 0.83 -11.23 27.03
C THR A 72 1.47 -12.62 27.01
N ALA A 73 1.57 -13.29 28.16
CA ALA A 73 2.09 -14.65 28.27
C ALA A 73 1.08 -15.71 27.76
N GLU A 74 -0.20 -15.53 28.01
CA GLU A 74 -1.29 -16.40 27.51
C GLU A 74 -1.53 -16.18 26.01
N ALA A 75 -1.43 -14.94 25.52
CA ALA A 75 -1.39 -14.64 24.08
C ALA A 75 -0.18 -15.28 23.38
N ALA A 76 0.96 -15.44 24.09
CA ALA A 76 2.12 -16.16 23.57
C ALA A 76 1.91 -17.69 23.47
N THR A 77 0.86 -18.24 24.09
CA THR A 77 0.47 -19.66 23.96
C THR A 77 -0.67 -19.90 22.97
N GLY A 78 -1.32 -18.85 22.45
CA GLY A 78 -2.53 -18.95 21.62
C GLY A 78 -2.36 -18.73 20.11
N ASP A 79 -1.39 -17.91 19.69
CA ASP A 79 -1.02 -17.76 18.27
C ASP A 79 0.33 -17.02 18.20
N ASP A 80 1.32 -17.58 17.51
CA ASP A 80 2.62 -16.94 17.30
C ASP A 80 2.43 -15.52 16.72
N PRO A 81 2.96 -14.45 17.37
CA PRO A 81 2.84 -13.07 16.88
C PRO A 81 3.34 -12.86 15.44
N VAL A 82 4.35 -13.62 15.01
CA VAL A 82 4.83 -13.61 13.62
C VAL A 82 3.77 -14.20 12.70
N ARG A 83 3.21 -15.36 13.05
CA ARG A 83 2.10 -15.99 12.33
C ARG A 83 0.88 -15.08 12.24
N ALA A 84 0.50 -14.41 13.33
CA ALA A 84 -0.61 -13.46 13.36
C ALA A 84 -0.35 -12.23 12.47
N LEU A 85 0.88 -11.70 12.46
CA LEU A 85 1.29 -10.62 11.56
C LEU A 85 1.16 -11.04 10.10
N TYR A 86 1.64 -12.23 9.75
CA TYR A 86 1.52 -12.76 8.40
C TYR A 86 0.06 -13.01 8.03
N GLY A 87 -0.73 -13.64 8.89
CA GLY A 87 -2.14 -13.93 8.64
C GLY A 87 -2.94 -12.67 8.37
N LYS A 88 -2.71 -11.61 9.17
CA LYS A 88 -3.34 -10.30 8.98
C LYS A 88 -2.87 -9.59 7.71
N ALA A 89 -1.57 -9.63 7.42
CA ALA A 89 -1.00 -8.93 6.26
C ALA A 89 -1.26 -9.65 4.93
N LEU A 90 -1.43 -10.98 4.97
CA LEU A 90 -1.65 -11.83 3.80
C LEU A 90 -3.12 -12.17 3.58
N GLY A 91 -3.96 -12.07 4.61
CA GLY A 91 -5.36 -12.50 4.56
C GLY A 91 -5.51 -14.02 4.59
N ILE A 92 -4.54 -14.73 5.21
CA ILE A 92 -4.48 -16.19 5.26
C ILE A 92 -4.81 -16.63 6.69
N ALA A 93 -5.81 -17.51 6.83
CA ALA A 93 -6.32 -17.92 8.14
C ALA A 93 -5.41 -18.93 8.86
N GLN A 94 -4.71 -19.80 8.12
CA GLN A 94 -3.74 -20.74 8.68
C GLN A 94 -2.44 -20.72 7.88
N ILE A 95 -1.33 -20.57 8.60
CA ILE A 95 0.01 -20.43 8.03
C ILE A 95 0.90 -21.47 8.71
N ASP A 96 1.47 -22.36 7.90
CA ASP A 96 2.40 -23.38 8.37
C ASP A 96 3.71 -22.78 8.89
N ASP A 97 4.34 -23.44 9.84
CA ASP A 97 5.58 -22.97 10.47
C ASP A 97 6.77 -22.89 9.53
N ASP A 98 6.82 -23.77 8.52
CA ASP A 98 7.83 -23.82 7.47
C ASP A 98 7.53 -22.85 6.31
N ALA A 99 6.39 -22.15 6.36
CA ALA A 99 6.03 -21.18 5.35
C ALA A 99 6.91 -19.92 5.48
N SER A 100 7.25 -19.31 4.36
CA SER A 100 7.96 -18.03 4.28
C SER A 100 7.11 -17.01 3.54
N PHE A 101 7.50 -15.74 3.62
CA PHE A 101 6.80 -14.67 2.90
C PHE A 101 6.74 -14.95 1.39
N SER A 102 7.83 -15.50 0.86
CA SER A 102 7.96 -15.88 -0.55
C SER A 102 7.11 -17.10 -0.95
N THR A 103 6.81 -18.03 -0.04
CA THR A 103 5.96 -19.20 -0.35
C THR A 103 4.47 -18.89 -0.19
N LEU A 104 4.11 -17.94 0.67
CA LEU A 104 2.73 -17.56 0.97
C LEU A 104 2.11 -16.55 -0.02
N GLY A 105 2.85 -16.07 -1.01
CA GLY A 105 2.31 -15.19 -2.06
C GLY A 105 2.39 -13.73 -1.71
N GLY A 106 3.34 -13.34 -0.86
CA GLY A 106 3.59 -11.95 -0.53
C GLY A 106 3.80 -11.07 -1.77
N ASP A 107 3.23 -9.87 -1.75
CA ASP A 107 3.44 -8.79 -2.72
C ASP A 107 4.13 -7.60 -2.06
N SER A 108 4.40 -6.50 -2.79
CA SER A 108 5.04 -5.33 -2.18
C SER A 108 4.27 -4.69 -1.02
N LEU A 109 2.94 -4.77 -1.01
CA LEU A 109 2.13 -4.13 0.02
C LEU A 109 2.21 -4.94 1.32
N SER A 110 1.98 -6.25 1.22
CA SER A 110 2.24 -7.16 2.35
C SER A 110 3.71 -7.17 2.75
N TYR A 111 4.64 -6.98 1.81
CA TYR A 111 6.07 -6.92 2.11
C TYR A 111 6.35 -5.81 3.09
N MET A 112 5.80 -4.62 2.83
CA MET A 112 5.95 -3.47 3.69
C MET A 112 5.27 -3.64 5.05
N VAL A 113 4.06 -4.20 5.08
CA VAL A 113 3.31 -4.43 6.32
C VAL A 113 4.06 -5.43 7.20
N VAL A 114 4.48 -6.56 6.61
CA VAL A 114 5.19 -7.63 7.32
C VAL A 114 6.61 -7.19 7.67
N SER A 115 7.37 -6.58 6.75
CA SER A 115 8.73 -6.09 7.02
C SER A 115 8.75 -5.14 8.21
N ARG A 116 7.76 -4.25 8.32
CA ARG A 116 7.67 -3.30 9.43
C ARG A 116 7.19 -3.96 10.72
N GLY A 117 6.23 -4.87 10.64
CA GLY A 117 5.79 -5.65 11.80
C GLY A 117 6.95 -6.46 12.37
N LEU A 118 7.71 -7.12 11.51
CA LEU A 118 8.93 -7.85 11.85
C LEU A 118 10.02 -6.89 12.34
N GLU A 119 10.26 -5.75 11.73
CA GLU A 119 11.25 -4.77 12.22
C GLU A 119 10.86 -4.22 13.60
N LYS A 120 9.57 -4.07 13.90
CA LYS A 120 9.09 -3.71 15.25
C LYS A 120 9.37 -4.84 16.24
N MET A 121 9.11 -6.09 15.86
CA MET A 121 9.31 -7.30 16.68
C MET A 121 10.78 -7.69 16.86
N LEU A 122 11.63 -7.50 15.83
CA LEU A 122 13.04 -7.93 15.74
C LEU A 122 14.05 -6.79 15.83
N GLY A 123 13.63 -5.53 15.69
CA GLY A 123 14.44 -4.32 15.90
C GLY A 123 15.31 -3.95 14.71
N SER A 124 15.76 -4.95 13.98
CA SER A 124 16.16 -4.81 12.59
C SER A 124 15.69 -6.02 11.82
N LEU A 125 15.33 -5.77 10.57
CA LEU A 125 14.89 -6.82 9.68
C LEU A 125 16.10 -7.63 9.19
N PRO A 126 16.11 -8.97 9.34
CA PRO A 126 17.19 -9.82 8.82
C PRO A 126 17.33 -9.69 7.30
N GLN A 127 18.55 -9.88 6.79
CA GLN A 127 18.75 -10.00 5.34
C GLN A 127 18.03 -11.24 4.82
N HIS A 128 17.37 -11.11 3.68
CA HIS A 128 16.60 -12.19 3.05
C HIS A 128 15.48 -12.76 3.95
N TRP A 129 14.94 -11.95 4.87
CA TRP A 129 13.84 -12.34 5.75
C TRP A 129 12.65 -12.93 4.99
N GLU A 130 12.48 -12.57 3.71
CA GLU A 130 11.38 -13.04 2.86
C GLU A 130 11.40 -14.56 2.65
N ARG A 131 12.58 -15.16 2.84
CA ARG A 131 12.86 -16.58 2.68
C ARG A 131 12.98 -17.31 4.01
N LEU A 132 13.05 -16.58 5.13
CA LEU A 132 13.01 -17.17 6.45
C LEU A 132 11.61 -17.71 6.72
N THR A 133 11.56 -18.85 7.39
CA THR A 133 10.28 -19.45 7.79
C THR A 133 9.64 -18.64 8.92
N VAL A 134 8.33 -18.80 9.12
CA VAL A 134 7.63 -18.21 10.27
C VAL A 134 8.29 -18.66 11.57
N HIS A 135 8.67 -19.94 11.66
CA HIS A 135 9.43 -20.49 12.79
C HIS A 135 10.77 -19.79 13.02
N ASP A 136 11.59 -19.61 11.98
CA ASP A 136 12.90 -18.94 12.11
C ASP A 136 12.76 -17.50 12.60
N LEU A 137 11.74 -16.79 12.10
CA LEU A 137 11.44 -15.41 12.48
C LEU A 137 10.91 -15.31 13.91
N ASP A 138 10.11 -16.27 14.36
CA ASP A 138 9.67 -16.32 15.75
C ASP A 138 10.83 -16.67 16.70
N MET A 139 11.72 -17.58 16.32
CA MET A 139 12.95 -17.86 17.08
C MET A 139 13.82 -16.61 17.24
N LEU A 140 13.98 -15.80 16.19
CA LEU A 140 14.69 -14.51 16.27
C LEU A 140 13.95 -13.49 17.16
N ARG A 141 12.62 -13.51 17.17
CA ARG A 141 11.82 -12.67 18.07
C ARG A 141 12.01 -13.09 19.52
N GLN A 142 11.94 -14.39 19.80
CA GLN A 142 12.13 -14.95 21.13
C GLN A 142 13.53 -14.62 21.66
N ASP A 143 14.58 -14.78 20.84
CA ASP A 143 15.94 -14.37 21.21
C ASP A 143 16.02 -12.87 21.53
N ARG A 144 15.33 -12.01 20.77
CA ARG A 144 15.29 -10.57 21.09
C ARG A 144 14.53 -10.24 22.36
N VAL A 145 13.44 -10.96 22.68
CA VAL A 145 12.72 -10.78 23.95
C VAL A 145 13.63 -11.11 25.12
N LEU A 146 14.45 -12.16 24.97
CA LEU A 146 15.43 -12.57 25.97
C LEU A 146 16.65 -11.62 26.02
N ASN A 147 17.06 -11.07 24.87
CA ASN A 147 18.22 -10.21 24.70
C ASN A 147 17.83 -8.85 24.06
N PRO A 148 17.27 -7.90 24.84
CA PRO A 148 16.79 -6.63 24.29
C PRO A 148 17.93 -5.73 23.80
N VAL A 149 18.06 -5.62 22.48
CA VAL A 149 18.97 -4.67 21.82
C VAL A 149 18.34 -3.27 21.80
N LYS A 150 19.13 -2.22 22.13
CA LYS A 150 18.69 -0.82 22.07
C LYS A 150 18.07 -0.49 20.71
N SER A 151 16.91 0.19 20.73
CA SER A 151 16.21 0.68 19.53
C SER A 151 17.19 1.41 18.60
N LYS A 152 17.30 0.97 17.35
CA LYS A 152 18.17 1.60 16.37
C LYS A 152 17.60 2.98 16.01
N ALA A 153 18.45 4.01 16.07
CA ALA A 153 18.09 5.36 15.66
C ALA A 153 17.76 5.49 14.15
N THR A 154 18.10 4.45 13.37
CA THR A 154 17.92 4.42 11.91
C THR A 154 17.17 3.16 11.48
N SER A 155 16.43 3.31 10.39
CA SER A 155 15.69 2.25 9.68
C SER A 155 16.20 2.17 8.25
N THR A 156 16.19 0.97 7.68
CA THR A 156 16.65 0.70 6.33
C THR A 156 15.48 0.36 5.43
N LEU A 157 15.32 1.09 4.33
CA LEU A 157 14.21 0.89 3.40
C LEU A 157 14.73 0.59 1.99
N SER A 158 14.11 -0.37 1.31
CA SER A 158 14.45 -0.64 -0.10
C SER A 158 14.13 0.56 -1.00
N ILE A 159 14.99 0.83 -1.98
CA ILE A 159 14.87 2.01 -2.84
C ILE A 159 13.57 2.04 -3.64
N ASP A 160 13.01 0.87 -3.98
CA ASP A 160 11.77 0.75 -4.76
C ASP A 160 10.57 1.33 -4.01
N VAL A 161 10.59 1.30 -2.68
CA VAL A 161 9.56 1.93 -1.85
C VAL A 161 9.64 3.46 -1.96
N VAL A 162 10.86 4.00 -1.91
CA VAL A 162 11.11 5.45 -2.04
C VAL A 162 10.75 5.93 -3.44
N LEU A 163 11.19 5.20 -4.48
CA LEU A 163 10.87 5.51 -5.87
C LEU A 163 9.36 5.47 -6.14
N ARG A 164 8.63 4.56 -5.50
CA ARG A 164 7.16 4.51 -5.59
C ARG A 164 6.52 5.78 -5.04
N LEU A 165 6.98 6.28 -3.89
CA LEU A 165 6.49 7.54 -3.34
C LEU A 165 6.84 8.72 -4.23
N ILE A 166 8.09 8.81 -4.69
CA ILE A 166 8.50 9.87 -5.64
C ILE A 166 7.59 9.83 -6.87
N ALA A 167 7.37 8.65 -7.45
CA ALA A 167 6.51 8.48 -8.61
C ALA A 167 5.08 8.96 -8.35
N ILE A 168 4.45 8.55 -7.24
CA ILE A 168 3.09 9.00 -6.89
C ILE A 168 3.06 10.50 -6.59
N SER A 169 4.08 11.04 -5.93
CA SER A 169 4.18 12.48 -5.68
C SER A 169 4.24 13.27 -6.97
N THR A 170 5.04 12.83 -7.96
CA THR A 170 5.09 13.49 -9.28
C THR A 170 3.73 13.46 -9.99
N ILE A 171 2.97 12.37 -9.88
CA ILE A 171 1.61 12.26 -10.44
C ILE A 171 0.68 13.27 -9.76
N PHE A 172 0.64 13.30 -8.42
CA PHE A 172 -0.29 14.15 -7.67
C PHE A 172 -0.02 15.64 -7.90
N ILE A 173 1.24 16.04 -7.84
CA ILE A 173 1.65 17.44 -8.08
C ILE A 173 1.38 17.80 -9.55
N GLY A 174 1.72 16.90 -10.48
CA GLY A 174 1.52 17.10 -11.91
C GLY A 174 0.05 17.30 -12.30
N HIS A 175 -0.87 16.56 -11.68
CA HIS A 175 -2.31 16.69 -11.91
C HIS A 175 -2.93 17.93 -11.26
N GLY A 176 -2.49 18.27 -10.04
CA GLY A 176 -2.96 19.44 -9.30
C GLY A 176 -2.57 20.77 -9.95
N SER A 177 -1.56 20.78 -10.83
CA SER A 177 -1.12 21.97 -11.55
C SER A 177 -2.15 22.44 -12.60
N PRO A 178 -2.47 23.74 -12.69
CA PRO A 178 -3.45 24.26 -13.65
C PRO A 178 -3.08 23.99 -15.11
N SER A 179 -1.79 24.11 -15.44
CA SER A 179 -1.27 23.89 -16.79
C SER A 179 -0.89 22.43 -17.08
N HIS A 180 -1.16 21.51 -16.14
CA HIS A 180 -0.62 20.15 -16.18
C HIS A 180 0.89 20.17 -16.45
N THR A 181 1.65 20.70 -15.49
CA THR A 181 3.11 20.89 -15.60
C THR A 181 3.78 19.72 -16.28
N THR A 182 4.28 19.98 -17.50
CA THR A 182 4.81 18.95 -18.38
C THR A 182 6.05 18.28 -17.81
N TRP A 183 6.79 18.96 -16.92
CA TRP A 183 8.04 18.51 -16.30
C TRP A 183 7.87 17.49 -15.14
N LEU A 184 6.66 17.34 -14.59
CA LEU A 184 6.35 16.36 -13.53
C LEU A 184 5.66 15.11 -14.05
N ARG A 185 5.62 14.91 -15.37
CA ARG A 185 4.99 13.75 -15.99
C ARG A 185 6.05 12.65 -16.10
N GLY A 186 5.83 11.52 -15.43
CA GLY A 186 6.80 10.40 -15.46
C GLY A 186 6.50 9.28 -14.48
N GLY A 187 5.88 9.59 -13.34
CA GLY A 187 5.64 8.62 -12.26
C GLY A 187 4.98 7.32 -12.71
N THR A 188 4.03 7.35 -13.64
CA THR A 188 3.33 6.15 -14.12
C THR A 188 4.26 5.09 -14.71
N THR A 189 5.26 5.51 -15.51
CA THR A 189 6.25 4.58 -16.08
C THR A 189 7.12 3.92 -15.00
N ILE A 190 7.51 4.70 -13.99
CA ILE A 190 8.23 4.18 -12.83
C ILE A 190 7.35 3.17 -12.09
N LEU A 191 6.06 3.48 -11.84
CA LEU A 191 5.15 2.57 -11.13
C LEU A 191 4.93 1.25 -11.87
N PHE A 192 4.74 1.25 -13.19
CA PHE A 192 4.63 0.01 -13.98
C PHE A 192 5.90 -0.85 -13.88
N CYS A 193 7.07 -0.21 -13.98
CA CYS A 193 8.35 -0.91 -13.83
C CYS A 193 8.50 -1.47 -12.42
N LEU A 194 8.19 -0.69 -11.39
CA LEU A 194 8.27 -1.15 -10.00
C LEU A 194 7.26 -2.26 -9.69
N ALA A 195 6.10 -2.29 -10.35
CA ALA A 195 5.12 -3.35 -10.19
C ALA A 195 5.68 -4.69 -10.71
N GLY A 196 6.26 -4.72 -11.92
CA GLY A 196 6.90 -5.92 -12.45
C GLY A 196 8.17 -6.32 -11.69
N TYR A 197 8.98 -5.34 -11.26
CA TYR A 197 10.14 -5.56 -10.39
C TYR A 197 9.74 -6.24 -9.09
N SER A 198 8.67 -5.75 -8.46
CA SER A 198 8.16 -6.32 -7.22
C SER A 198 7.56 -7.71 -7.39
N LEU A 199 6.78 -7.93 -8.45
CA LEU A 199 6.20 -9.24 -8.75
C LEU A 199 7.32 -10.29 -8.87
N CYS A 200 8.38 -9.96 -9.60
CA CYS A 200 9.54 -10.83 -9.71
C CYS A 200 10.26 -11.00 -8.37
N ARG A 201 10.52 -9.92 -7.64
CA ARG A 201 11.26 -9.96 -6.37
C ARG A 201 10.58 -10.87 -5.33
N PHE A 202 9.25 -10.83 -5.26
CA PHE A 202 8.51 -11.50 -4.19
C PHE A 202 7.85 -12.82 -4.60
N GLN A 203 7.41 -12.96 -5.86
CA GLN A 203 6.59 -14.10 -6.28
C GLN A 203 7.24 -14.99 -7.34
N ARG A 204 8.47 -14.67 -7.80
CA ARG A 204 9.13 -15.42 -8.88
C ARG A 204 9.14 -16.94 -8.67
N GLU A 205 9.47 -17.44 -7.48
CA GLU A 205 9.54 -18.89 -7.26
C GLU A 205 8.17 -19.58 -7.43
N GLN A 206 7.07 -18.89 -7.12
CA GLN A 206 5.72 -19.39 -7.37
C GLN A 206 5.41 -19.46 -8.86
N PHE A 207 5.73 -18.38 -9.59
CA PHE A 207 5.58 -18.35 -11.05
C PHE A 207 6.43 -19.44 -11.71
N LEU A 208 7.67 -19.65 -11.26
CA LEU A 208 8.55 -20.71 -11.77
C LEU A 208 8.08 -22.13 -11.42
N SER A 209 7.27 -22.30 -10.37
CA SER A 209 6.59 -23.56 -10.05
C SER A 209 5.22 -23.72 -10.72
N GLY A 210 4.73 -22.69 -11.43
CA GLY A 210 3.42 -22.70 -12.10
C GLY A 210 2.25 -22.34 -11.19
N LYS A 211 2.52 -21.94 -9.95
CA LYS A 211 1.52 -21.46 -8.98
C LYS A 211 1.26 -19.97 -9.23
N VAL A 212 0.26 -19.65 -10.04
CA VAL A 212 -0.10 -18.26 -10.38
C VAL A 212 -1.31 -17.71 -9.61
N MET A 213 -2.11 -18.62 -9.04
CA MET A 213 -3.33 -18.24 -8.31
C MET A 213 -3.12 -17.33 -7.10
N PRO A 214 -2.04 -17.48 -6.29
CA PRO A 214 -1.79 -16.55 -5.19
C PRO A 214 -1.64 -15.10 -5.66
N ALA A 215 -0.97 -14.88 -6.79
CA ALA A 215 -0.80 -13.56 -7.39
C ALA A 215 -2.15 -12.95 -7.81
N ILE A 216 -2.99 -13.74 -8.47
CA ILE A 216 -4.32 -13.34 -8.93
C ILE A 216 -5.22 -13.04 -7.72
N HIS A 217 -5.21 -13.90 -6.70
CA HIS A 217 -6.02 -13.73 -5.50
C HIS A 217 -5.61 -12.47 -4.72
N GLY A 218 -4.31 -12.26 -4.50
CA GLY A 218 -3.78 -11.07 -3.84
C GLY A 218 -4.14 -9.79 -4.59
N ALA A 219 -3.98 -9.77 -5.92
CA ALA A 219 -4.40 -8.64 -6.75
C ALA A 219 -5.92 -8.44 -6.70
N PHE A 220 -6.71 -9.51 -6.75
CA PHE A 220 -8.17 -9.41 -6.69
C PHE A 220 -8.63 -8.77 -5.37
N GLN A 221 -8.13 -9.27 -4.24
CA GLN A 221 -8.50 -8.76 -2.92
C GLN A 221 -8.03 -7.32 -2.70
N ARG A 222 -6.79 -7.00 -3.06
CA ARG A 222 -6.15 -5.73 -2.65
C ARG A 222 -6.29 -4.61 -3.68
N ILE A 223 -6.50 -4.97 -4.94
CA ILE A 223 -6.58 -4.03 -6.05
C ILE A 223 -7.99 -4.03 -6.62
N VAL A 224 -8.46 -5.17 -7.13
CA VAL A 224 -9.70 -5.23 -7.91
C VAL A 224 -10.93 -4.92 -7.06
N ILE A 225 -11.10 -5.52 -5.88
CA ILE A 225 -12.30 -5.27 -5.05
C ILE A 225 -12.43 -3.79 -4.66
N PRO A 226 -11.40 -3.12 -4.07
CA PRO A 226 -11.49 -1.69 -3.79
C PRO A 226 -11.83 -0.84 -5.02
N TYR A 227 -11.26 -1.19 -6.17
CA TYR A 227 -11.55 -0.53 -7.44
C TYR A 227 -13.02 -0.72 -7.84
N LEU A 228 -13.54 -1.95 -7.82
CA LEU A 228 -14.92 -2.24 -8.22
C LEU A 228 -15.94 -1.56 -7.30
N LEU A 229 -15.67 -1.53 -5.99
CA LEU A 229 -16.51 -0.82 -5.02
C LEU A 229 -16.53 0.68 -5.33
N LEU A 230 -15.36 1.27 -5.60
CA LEU A 230 -15.26 2.68 -5.97
C LEU A 230 -15.96 2.99 -7.29
N MET A 231 -15.76 2.17 -8.32
CA MET A 231 -16.41 2.35 -9.63
C MET A 231 -17.92 2.28 -9.49
N THR A 232 -18.42 1.29 -8.73
CA THR A 232 -19.85 1.15 -8.43
C THR A 232 -20.38 2.40 -7.73
N ALA A 233 -19.70 2.87 -6.68
CA ALA A 233 -20.09 4.07 -5.95
C ALA A 233 -20.11 5.32 -6.84
N LEU A 234 -19.14 5.47 -7.74
CA LEU A 234 -19.08 6.61 -8.67
C LEU A 234 -20.15 6.55 -9.75
N ILE A 235 -20.35 5.38 -10.37
CA ILE A 235 -21.34 5.20 -11.42
C ILE A 235 -22.73 5.54 -10.89
N PHE A 236 -23.12 4.99 -9.75
CA PHE A 236 -24.43 5.27 -9.17
C PHE A 236 -24.51 6.65 -8.52
N GLY A 237 -23.47 7.08 -7.80
CA GLY A 237 -23.45 8.37 -7.09
C GLY A 237 -23.38 9.59 -8.02
N GLN A 238 -22.87 9.43 -9.24
CA GLN A 238 -22.84 10.49 -10.26
C GLN A 238 -23.85 10.27 -11.39
N HIS A 239 -24.73 9.27 -11.27
CA HIS A 239 -25.73 8.91 -12.28
C HIS A 239 -25.13 8.67 -13.68
N ILE A 240 -23.92 8.12 -13.74
CA ILE A 240 -23.26 7.75 -15.00
C ILE A 240 -23.96 6.48 -15.53
N PRO A 241 -24.32 6.42 -16.83
CA PRO A 241 -24.91 5.22 -17.41
C PRO A 241 -24.02 3.98 -17.17
N PRO A 242 -24.53 2.90 -16.55
CA PRO A 242 -23.77 1.70 -16.30
C PRO A 242 -23.21 1.10 -17.59
N ASN A 243 -21.90 0.90 -17.64
CA ASN A 243 -21.24 0.15 -18.71
C ASN A 243 -20.49 -1.05 -18.11
N PRO A 244 -20.83 -2.30 -18.51
CA PRO A 244 -20.16 -3.51 -18.01
C PRO A 244 -18.63 -3.48 -18.11
N ALA A 245 -18.07 -2.73 -19.07
CA ALA A 245 -16.63 -2.63 -19.30
C ALA A 245 -15.86 -2.14 -18.06
N TRP A 246 -16.45 -1.30 -17.20
CA TRP A 246 -15.81 -0.85 -15.96
C TRP A 246 -15.64 -1.99 -14.93
N TRP A 247 -16.64 -2.86 -14.81
CA TRP A 247 -16.59 -3.98 -13.87
C TRP A 247 -15.79 -5.17 -14.39
N THR A 248 -15.74 -5.36 -15.71
CA THR A 248 -14.93 -6.40 -16.34
C THR A 248 -13.49 -5.99 -16.58
N LEU A 249 -13.09 -4.78 -16.18
CA LEU A 249 -11.75 -4.20 -16.40
C LEU A 249 -11.39 -4.08 -17.89
N THR A 250 -12.36 -3.83 -18.76
CA THR A 250 -12.17 -3.74 -20.21
C THR A 250 -12.54 -2.37 -20.79
N SER A 251 -12.71 -1.35 -19.95
CA SER A 251 -13.09 0.00 -20.40
C SER A 251 -12.07 0.58 -21.37
N VAL A 252 -10.78 0.25 -21.19
CA VAL A 252 -9.69 0.67 -22.09
C VAL A 252 -9.84 0.18 -23.54
N PHE A 253 -10.70 -0.80 -23.81
CA PHE A 253 -10.99 -1.33 -25.14
C PHE A 253 -12.32 -0.88 -25.71
N PHE A 254 -13.35 -0.75 -24.87
CA PHE A 254 -14.74 -0.66 -25.32
C PHE A 254 -15.43 0.67 -25.01
N VAL A 255 -14.82 1.53 -24.20
CA VAL A 255 -15.39 2.85 -23.85
C VAL A 255 -14.72 3.91 -24.71
N ASP A 256 -15.53 4.72 -25.42
CA ASP A 256 -15.03 5.90 -26.11
C ASP A 256 -14.66 6.98 -25.08
N THR A 257 -13.46 7.52 -25.23
CA THR A 257 -12.77 8.39 -24.25
C THR A 257 -12.67 9.84 -24.72
N SER A 258 -13.38 10.16 -25.79
CA SER A 258 -13.59 11.52 -26.29
C SER A 258 -14.02 12.49 -25.16
N HIS A 259 -14.65 11.97 -24.10
CA HIS A 259 -14.92 12.69 -22.86
C HIS A 259 -14.12 12.05 -21.72
N ARG A 260 -13.13 12.78 -21.17
CA ARG A 260 -12.31 12.31 -20.03
C ARG A 260 -13.12 12.37 -18.74
N GLU A 261 -14.09 11.48 -18.61
CA GLU A 261 -14.86 11.28 -17.39
C GLU A 261 -13.95 10.85 -16.24
N ILE A 262 -14.37 11.13 -15.00
CA ILE A 262 -13.60 10.80 -13.80
C ILE A 262 -13.23 9.32 -13.73
N LEU A 263 -14.11 8.43 -14.23
CA LEU A 263 -13.91 6.99 -14.29
C LEU A 263 -12.72 6.58 -15.16
N TYR A 264 -12.45 7.31 -16.24
CA TYR A 264 -11.32 6.98 -17.10
C TYR A 264 -9.97 7.24 -16.42
N SER A 265 -9.93 8.04 -15.36
CA SER A 265 -8.70 8.26 -14.57
C SER A 265 -8.14 6.97 -13.96
N PHE A 266 -8.92 5.90 -13.91
CA PHE A 266 -8.54 4.63 -13.31
C PHE A 266 -8.00 3.58 -14.31
N TRP A 267 -7.81 3.93 -15.59
CA TRP A 267 -7.25 3.06 -16.63
C TRP A 267 -5.96 2.32 -16.22
N PHE A 268 -5.14 2.94 -15.37
CA PHE A 268 -3.89 2.37 -14.86
C PHE A 268 -4.12 1.01 -14.18
N ILE A 269 -5.23 0.87 -13.44
CA ILE A 269 -5.55 -0.35 -12.70
C ILE A 269 -5.89 -1.46 -13.67
N GLU A 270 -6.71 -1.18 -14.69
CA GLU A 270 -7.04 -2.16 -15.73
C GLU A 270 -5.78 -2.63 -16.45
N ALA A 271 -4.95 -1.71 -16.93
CA ALA A 271 -3.70 -2.04 -17.61
C ALA A 271 -2.73 -2.82 -16.71
N LEU A 272 -2.64 -2.48 -15.42
CA LEU A 272 -1.83 -3.21 -14.45
C LEU A 272 -2.32 -4.65 -14.25
N VAL A 273 -3.63 -4.84 -14.08
CA VAL A 273 -4.24 -6.17 -13.94
C VAL A 273 -4.06 -6.98 -15.22
N HIS A 274 -4.23 -6.38 -16.40
CA HIS A 274 -3.95 -7.04 -17.67
C HIS A 274 -2.50 -7.52 -17.77
N CYS A 275 -1.53 -6.67 -17.39
CA CYS A 275 -0.12 -7.08 -17.38
C CYS A 275 0.10 -8.29 -16.46
N LEU A 276 -0.46 -8.27 -15.24
CA LEU A 276 -0.38 -9.39 -14.31
C LEU A 276 -0.98 -10.67 -14.91
N LEU A 277 -2.20 -10.58 -15.48
CA LEU A 277 -2.88 -11.74 -16.07
C LEU A 277 -2.11 -12.32 -17.26
N ILE A 278 -1.49 -11.47 -18.09
CA ILE A 278 -0.61 -11.91 -19.18
C ILE A 278 0.60 -12.66 -18.62
N VAL A 279 1.27 -12.13 -17.58
CA VAL A 279 2.40 -12.82 -16.94
C VAL A 279 1.94 -14.15 -16.34
N CYS A 280 0.80 -14.20 -15.65
CA CYS A 280 0.22 -15.45 -15.15
C CYS A 280 0.02 -16.46 -16.29
N GLY A 281 -0.61 -16.04 -17.40
CA GLY A 281 -0.82 -16.89 -18.58
C GLY A 281 0.49 -17.42 -19.18
N LEU A 282 1.52 -16.57 -19.31
CA LEU A 282 2.84 -16.97 -19.80
C LEU A 282 3.49 -18.01 -18.89
N PHE A 283 3.42 -17.83 -17.57
CA PHE A 283 4.02 -18.78 -16.63
C PHE A 283 3.17 -20.04 -16.40
N LEU A 284 1.96 -20.15 -16.94
CA LEU A 284 1.26 -21.43 -17.07
C LEU A 284 1.91 -22.35 -18.13
N ILE A 285 2.68 -21.79 -19.07
CA ILE A 285 3.36 -22.52 -20.14
C ILE A 285 4.67 -23.15 -19.63
N PRO A 286 4.81 -24.49 -19.55
CA PRO A 286 6.00 -25.13 -18.98
C PRO A 286 7.33 -24.78 -19.65
N PRO A 287 7.42 -24.69 -21.01
CA PRO A 287 8.63 -24.21 -21.68
C PRO A 287 9.13 -22.85 -21.19
N ILE A 288 8.21 -21.88 -20.99
CA ILE A 288 8.56 -20.54 -20.51
C ILE A 288 9.14 -20.62 -19.09
N ARG A 289 8.51 -21.41 -18.20
CA ARG A 289 9.04 -21.62 -16.85
C ARG A 289 10.43 -22.25 -16.85
N ARG A 290 10.64 -23.30 -17.64
CA ARG A 290 11.94 -23.99 -17.75
C ARG A 290 13.02 -23.01 -18.23
N TRP A 291 12.72 -22.24 -19.26
CA TRP A 291 13.64 -21.23 -19.75
C TRP A 291 13.94 -20.14 -18.71
N ALA A 292 12.92 -19.64 -18.02
CA ALA A 292 13.07 -18.63 -16.96
C ALA A 292 13.82 -19.13 -15.72
N LYS A 293 13.84 -20.44 -15.46
CA LYS A 293 14.70 -21.06 -14.44
C LYS A 293 16.17 -21.07 -14.86
N VAL A 294 16.45 -21.52 -16.08
CA VAL A 294 17.83 -21.71 -16.57
C VAL A 294 18.49 -20.39 -16.97
N GLN A 295 17.74 -19.50 -17.62
CA GLN A 295 18.23 -18.22 -18.14
C GLN A 295 17.30 -17.06 -17.71
N PRO A 296 17.31 -16.66 -16.42
CA PRO A 296 16.36 -15.68 -15.90
C PRO A 296 16.44 -14.33 -16.63
N PHE A 297 17.65 -13.80 -16.82
CA PHE A 297 17.84 -12.52 -17.50
C PHE A 297 17.42 -12.57 -18.98
N ALA A 298 17.84 -13.60 -19.73
CA ALA A 298 17.51 -13.71 -21.15
C ALA A 298 16.00 -13.87 -21.37
N SER A 299 15.34 -14.67 -20.53
CA SER A 299 13.89 -14.85 -20.59
C SER A 299 13.12 -13.56 -20.31
N GLY A 300 13.52 -12.81 -19.28
CA GLY A 300 12.94 -11.49 -18.99
C GLY A 300 13.18 -10.49 -20.13
N LEU A 301 14.40 -10.43 -20.65
CA LEU A 301 14.75 -9.52 -21.75
C LEU A 301 13.94 -9.82 -23.02
N ALA A 302 13.76 -11.10 -23.35
CA ALA A 302 12.95 -11.48 -24.49
C ALA A 302 11.47 -11.16 -24.31
N LEU A 303 10.90 -11.41 -23.12
CA LEU A 303 9.51 -11.02 -22.81
C LEU A 303 9.33 -9.49 -22.80
N THR A 304 10.34 -8.74 -22.38
CA THR A 304 10.39 -7.28 -22.54
C THR A 304 10.35 -6.92 -24.03
N GLY A 305 11.17 -7.59 -24.85
CA GLY A 305 11.18 -7.42 -26.31
C GLY A 305 9.83 -7.75 -26.98
N VAL A 306 9.13 -8.79 -26.52
CA VAL A 306 7.76 -9.10 -26.96
C VAL A 306 6.80 -7.96 -26.61
N GLY A 307 6.93 -7.38 -25.42
CA GLY A 307 6.17 -6.18 -25.05
C GLY A 307 6.48 -4.98 -25.96
N VAL A 308 7.75 -4.75 -26.28
CA VAL A 308 8.16 -3.66 -27.21
C VAL A 308 7.59 -3.90 -28.60
N LEU A 309 7.58 -5.16 -29.07
CA LEU A 309 6.99 -5.52 -30.36
C LEU A 309 5.46 -5.33 -30.35
N ALA A 310 4.77 -5.74 -29.29
CA ALA A 310 3.34 -5.51 -29.13
C ALA A 310 3.01 -4.01 -29.15
N PHE A 311 3.81 -3.19 -28.45
CA PHE A 311 3.73 -1.74 -28.50
C PHE A 311 3.91 -1.20 -29.93
N ALA A 312 4.94 -1.65 -30.64
CA ALA A 312 5.25 -1.23 -32.01
C ALA A 312 4.12 -1.56 -32.99
N LEU A 313 3.65 -2.81 -32.98
CA LEU A 313 2.55 -3.29 -33.83
C LEU A 313 1.24 -2.58 -33.51
N GLY A 314 0.96 -2.39 -32.24
CA GLY A 314 -0.19 -1.64 -31.76
C GLY A 314 -0.23 -0.22 -32.28
N ARG A 315 0.89 0.50 -32.11
CA ARG A 315 1.06 1.87 -32.60
C ARG A 315 0.91 1.95 -34.13
N TYR A 316 1.44 0.98 -34.86
CA TYR A 316 1.34 0.92 -36.32
C TYR A 316 -0.10 0.68 -36.80
N SER A 317 -0.78 -0.31 -36.21
CA SER A 317 -2.11 -0.75 -36.68
C SER A 317 -3.24 0.20 -36.31
N PHE A 318 -3.13 0.93 -35.19
CA PHE A 318 -4.25 1.69 -34.63
C PHE A 318 -3.95 3.18 -34.38
N GLY A 319 -2.75 3.65 -34.74
CA GLY A 319 -2.33 5.03 -34.51
C GLY A 319 -1.92 5.33 -33.06
N SER A 320 -1.33 6.52 -32.83
CA SER A 320 -0.66 6.84 -31.56
C SER A 320 -1.59 7.19 -30.39
N GLU A 321 -2.80 7.69 -30.64
CA GLU A 321 -3.72 8.14 -29.59
C GLU A 321 -4.58 7.01 -29.00
N SER A 322 -4.94 6.00 -29.80
CA SER A 322 -5.84 4.91 -29.38
C SER A 322 -5.20 3.85 -28.47
N PHE A 323 -3.92 4.01 -28.11
CA PHE A 323 -3.09 2.99 -27.42
C PHE A 323 -2.51 3.43 -26.07
N SER A 324 -2.65 4.70 -25.67
CA SER A 324 -1.87 5.23 -24.53
C SER A 324 -2.16 4.57 -23.18
N HIS A 325 -3.25 3.82 -23.05
CA HIS A 325 -3.74 3.30 -21.76
C HIS A 325 -4.06 1.78 -21.76
N LYS A 326 -3.72 1.04 -22.84
CA LYS A 326 -3.94 -0.42 -22.97
C LYS A 326 -2.67 -1.21 -22.58
N PHE A 327 -2.78 -2.52 -22.37
CA PHE A 327 -1.63 -3.32 -21.90
C PHE A 327 -0.46 -3.33 -22.89
N ASP A 328 -0.73 -3.31 -24.18
CA ASP A 328 0.26 -3.22 -25.27
C ASP A 328 1.20 -2.01 -25.14
N GLY A 329 0.72 -0.89 -24.61
CA GLY A 329 1.52 0.31 -24.33
C GLY A 329 2.31 0.27 -23.02
N TRP A 330 2.13 -0.72 -22.15
CA TRP A 330 2.69 -0.74 -20.79
C TRP A 330 3.34 -2.06 -20.37
N PHE A 331 3.03 -3.16 -21.06
CA PHE A 331 3.55 -4.49 -20.75
C PHE A 331 5.07 -4.56 -20.86
N TYR A 332 5.67 -3.84 -21.82
CA TYR A 332 7.12 -3.77 -21.96
C TYR A 332 7.79 -3.17 -20.72
N VAL A 333 7.24 -2.10 -20.14
CA VAL A 333 7.77 -1.45 -18.93
C VAL A 333 7.62 -2.38 -17.73
N TYR A 334 6.48 -3.06 -17.64
CA TYR A 334 6.23 -4.05 -16.59
C TYR A 334 7.26 -5.20 -16.65
N MET A 335 7.46 -5.80 -17.82
CA MET A 335 8.46 -6.86 -18.00
C MET A 335 9.90 -6.36 -17.88
N LEU A 336 10.18 -5.11 -18.23
CA LEU A 336 11.49 -4.49 -17.99
C LEU A 336 11.80 -4.48 -16.49
N GLY A 337 10.83 -4.11 -15.67
CA GLY A 337 10.93 -4.19 -14.21
C GLY A 337 11.21 -5.59 -13.70
N TRP A 338 10.47 -6.60 -14.17
CA TRP A 338 10.72 -8.01 -13.85
C TRP A 338 12.16 -8.41 -14.20
N THR A 339 12.61 -8.03 -15.40
CA THR A 339 13.96 -8.33 -15.89
C THR A 339 15.03 -7.63 -15.05
N PHE A 340 14.74 -6.44 -14.57
CA PHE A 340 15.62 -5.68 -13.68
C PHE A 340 15.84 -6.39 -12.35
N ALA A 341 14.81 -7.03 -11.79
CA ALA A 341 14.90 -7.78 -10.53
C ALA A 341 15.83 -9.01 -10.62
N VAL A 342 15.97 -9.62 -11.80
CA VAL A 342 16.87 -10.76 -12.04
C VAL A 342 18.24 -10.35 -12.60
N ALA A 343 18.45 -9.07 -12.89
CA ALA A 343 19.71 -8.57 -13.44
C ALA A 343 20.81 -8.56 -12.37
N SER A 344 21.82 -9.42 -12.54
CA SER A 344 22.93 -9.59 -11.60
C SER A 344 24.18 -8.81 -11.98
N LYS A 345 24.39 -8.56 -13.28
CA LYS A 345 25.60 -7.90 -13.80
C LYS A 345 25.36 -6.41 -14.08
N ALA A 346 26.38 -5.58 -13.92
CA ALA A 346 26.29 -4.15 -14.17
C ALA A 346 25.85 -3.84 -15.62
N TRP A 347 26.44 -4.53 -16.61
CA TRP A 347 26.06 -4.34 -18.02
C TRP A 347 24.60 -4.70 -18.31
N GLN A 348 24.02 -5.67 -17.59
CA GLN A 348 22.61 -6.04 -17.73
C GLN A 348 21.71 -4.88 -17.29
N LYS A 349 22.04 -4.26 -16.16
CA LYS A 349 21.32 -3.08 -15.66
C LYS A 349 21.48 -1.89 -16.60
N THR A 350 22.70 -1.63 -17.09
CA THR A 350 22.95 -0.56 -18.07
C THR A 350 22.17 -0.79 -19.36
N LEU A 351 22.13 -2.04 -19.85
CA LEU A 351 21.33 -2.40 -21.03
C LEU A 351 19.83 -2.15 -20.80
N LEU A 352 19.29 -2.54 -19.64
CA LEU A 352 17.88 -2.29 -19.32
C LEU A 352 17.57 -0.79 -19.17
N VAL A 353 18.47 -0.01 -18.58
CA VAL A 353 18.35 1.46 -18.53
C VAL A 353 18.32 2.04 -19.95
N ALA A 354 19.22 1.60 -20.83
CA ALA A 354 19.28 2.06 -22.21
C ALA A 354 18.01 1.71 -22.99
N ILE A 355 17.58 0.43 -22.97
CA ILE A 355 16.37 -0.04 -23.65
C ILE A 355 15.14 0.70 -23.10
N GLY A 356 14.97 0.73 -21.78
CA GLY A 356 13.83 1.37 -21.14
C GLY A 356 13.72 2.85 -21.48
N SER A 357 14.84 3.58 -21.41
CA SER A 357 14.88 5.01 -21.75
C SER A 357 14.56 5.24 -23.23
N ALA A 358 15.12 4.43 -24.13
CA ALA A 358 14.88 4.54 -25.57
C ALA A 358 13.42 4.27 -25.95
N VAL A 359 12.81 3.22 -25.41
CA VAL A 359 11.41 2.87 -25.74
C VAL A 359 10.43 3.89 -25.13
N VAL A 360 10.67 4.37 -23.90
CA VAL A 360 9.84 5.44 -23.30
C VAL A 360 9.99 6.75 -24.07
N ALA A 361 11.20 7.09 -24.55
CA ALA A 361 11.43 8.22 -25.45
C ALA A 361 10.69 8.04 -26.78
N TRP A 362 10.66 6.84 -27.35
CA TRP A 362 9.88 6.55 -28.54
C TRP A 362 8.36 6.68 -28.30
N GLN A 363 7.87 6.25 -27.14
CA GLN A 363 6.46 6.31 -26.80
C GLN A 363 5.94 7.73 -26.57
N PHE A 364 6.72 8.57 -25.89
CA PHE A 364 6.27 9.89 -25.42
C PHE A 364 6.96 11.10 -26.05
N GLY A 365 8.00 10.88 -26.85
CA GLY A 365 8.86 11.95 -27.38
C GLY A 365 9.89 12.47 -26.37
N LEU A 366 10.98 13.04 -26.89
CA LEU A 366 12.08 13.62 -26.09
C LEU A 366 11.72 14.99 -25.51
N GLU A 367 10.69 15.63 -26.02
CA GLU A 367 10.09 16.86 -25.50
C GLU A 367 9.30 16.62 -24.20
N SER A 368 8.91 15.38 -23.92
CA SER A 368 8.25 14.99 -22.68
C SER A 368 9.26 14.80 -21.54
N SER A 369 8.88 15.11 -20.30
CA SER A 369 9.75 14.77 -19.14
C SER A 369 9.76 13.28 -18.80
N ARG A 370 8.81 12.50 -19.32
CA ARG A 370 8.60 11.08 -18.94
C ARG A 370 9.84 10.21 -19.15
N PRO A 371 10.55 10.28 -20.29
CA PRO A 371 11.75 9.47 -20.51
C PRO A 371 12.86 9.79 -19.51
N TYR A 372 13.03 11.06 -19.13
CA TYR A 372 14.08 11.49 -18.20
C TYR A 372 13.80 11.05 -16.76
N TRP A 373 12.55 11.19 -16.29
CA TRP A 373 12.14 10.67 -14.98
C TRP A 373 12.31 9.15 -14.92
N PHE A 374 11.93 8.45 -15.99
CA PHE A 374 12.06 7.01 -16.05
C PHE A 374 13.52 6.57 -16.05
N ALA A 375 14.36 7.18 -16.89
CA ALA A 375 15.81 6.93 -16.94
C ALA A 375 16.46 7.17 -15.58
N GLY A 376 16.18 8.30 -14.93
CA GLY A 376 16.66 8.60 -13.59
C GLY A 376 16.20 7.58 -12.55
N GLY A 377 14.92 7.18 -12.59
CA GLY A 377 14.38 6.13 -11.74
C GLY A 377 15.08 4.78 -11.92
N LEU A 378 15.34 4.37 -13.16
CA LEU A 378 16.08 3.13 -13.45
C LEU A 378 17.55 3.20 -13.02
N VAL A 379 18.21 4.34 -13.19
CA VAL A 379 19.59 4.56 -12.70
C VAL A 379 19.63 4.46 -11.17
N VAL A 380 18.71 5.12 -10.47
CA VAL A 380 18.58 5.02 -9.01
C VAL A 380 18.33 3.57 -8.59
N LEU A 381 17.41 2.86 -9.25
CA LEU A 381 17.13 1.45 -9.00
C LEU A 381 18.36 0.55 -9.29
N ALA A 382 19.21 0.93 -10.26
CA ALA A 382 20.42 0.18 -10.60
C ALA A 382 21.50 0.29 -9.53
N MET A 383 21.69 1.51 -9.02
CA MET A 383 22.83 1.92 -8.21
C MET A 383 22.57 1.84 -6.70
N ILE A 384 21.34 2.11 -6.27
CA ILE A 384 20.96 2.17 -4.86
C ILE A 384 20.09 0.96 -4.56
N LYS A 385 20.45 0.17 -3.54
CA LYS A 385 19.61 -0.97 -3.09
C LYS A 385 18.67 -0.53 -1.97
N GLU A 386 19.23 0.18 -1.00
CA GLU A 386 18.55 0.57 0.24
C GLU A 386 18.98 1.97 0.64
N VAL A 387 18.08 2.68 1.33
CA VAL A 387 18.30 4.00 1.90
C VAL A 387 18.18 3.89 3.42
N ARG A 388 19.12 4.52 4.13
CA ARG A 388 19.09 4.62 5.59
C ARG A 388 18.42 5.94 5.99
N LEU A 389 17.36 5.86 6.78
CA LEU A 389 16.60 7.03 7.25
C LEU A 389 16.52 7.01 8.78
N PRO A 390 16.36 8.17 9.44
CA PRO A 390 15.93 8.22 10.83
C PRO A 390 14.69 7.34 11.04
N ALA A 391 14.62 6.60 12.14
CA ALA A 391 13.58 5.58 12.34
C ALA A 391 12.14 6.12 12.22
N TRP A 392 11.89 7.34 12.69
CA TRP A 392 10.59 8.01 12.55
C TRP A 392 10.23 8.28 11.09
N LEU A 393 11.21 8.72 10.29
CA LEU A 393 11.03 9.06 8.89
C LEU A 393 10.85 7.80 8.04
N GLY A 394 11.64 6.75 8.28
CA GLY A 394 11.43 5.47 7.62
C GLY A 394 10.07 4.85 7.97
N GLY A 395 9.61 5.00 9.22
CA GLY A 395 8.26 4.64 9.64
C GLY A 395 7.17 5.40 8.86
N ALA A 396 7.30 6.71 8.69
CA ALA A 396 6.36 7.54 7.93
C ALA A 396 6.36 7.18 6.43
N VAL A 397 7.55 7.05 5.82
CA VAL A 397 7.71 6.63 4.42
C VAL A 397 7.08 5.25 4.20
N SER A 398 7.29 4.31 5.13
CA SER A 398 6.68 2.98 5.05
C SER A 398 5.16 3.03 5.18
N GLN A 399 4.58 3.92 6.00
CA GLN A 399 3.12 4.06 6.07
C GLN A 399 2.55 4.64 4.79
N LEU A 400 3.16 5.69 4.26
CA LEU A 400 2.72 6.33 3.03
C LEU A 400 2.81 5.38 1.84
N ALA A 401 3.89 4.61 1.73
CA ALA A 401 4.02 3.67 0.63
C ALA A 401 3.10 2.45 0.78
N ALA A 402 2.69 2.06 1.99
CA ALA A 402 1.63 1.08 2.19
C ALA A 402 0.26 1.65 1.80
N ALA A 403 0.02 2.93 2.08
CA ALA A 403 -1.21 3.62 1.69
C ALA A 403 -1.24 4.08 0.21
N SER A 404 -0.15 3.86 -0.53
CA SER A 404 0.06 4.40 -1.88
C SER A 404 -1.05 4.03 -2.87
N TYR A 405 -1.57 2.80 -2.79
CA TYR A 405 -2.67 2.35 -3.64
C TYR A 405 -3.99 3.06 -3.32
N MET A 406 -4.33 3.17 -2.04
CA MET A 406 -5.54 3.89 -1.62
C MET A 406 -5.43 5.39 -1.88
N ALA A 407 -4.22 5.96 -1.74
CA ALA A 407 -3.95 7.34 -2.12
C ALA A 407 -4.17 7.55 -3.61
N TYR A 408 -3.72 6.61 -4.45
CA TYR A 408 -3.99 6.63 -5.89
C TYR A 408 -5.49 6.57 -6.19
N LEU A 409 -6.24 5.67 -5.54
CA LEU A 409 -7.70 5.56 -5.74
C LEU A 409 -8.45 6.82 -5.33
N ALA A 410 -8.06 7.45 -4.22
CA ALA A 410 -8.68 8.67 -3.74
C ALA A 410 -8.31 9.91 -4.57
N HIS A 411 -7.15 9.89 -5.23
CA HIS A 411 -6.58 11.07 -5.89
C HIS A 411 -7.51 11.70 -6.94
N PRO A 412 -8.15 10.97 -7.87
CA PRO A 412 -9.11 11.57 -8.82
C PRO A 412 -10.26 12.31 -8.14
N LEU A 413 -10.74 11.84 -6.99
CA LEU A 413 -11.79 12.50 -6.21
C LEU A 413 -11.29 13.80 -5.60
N VAL A 414 -10.11 13.75 -4.95
CA VAL A 414 -9.48 14.93 -4.36
C VAL A 414 -9.20 15.96 -5.44
N LEU A 415 -8.64 15.53 -6.57
CA LEU A 415 -8.39 16.38 -7.73
C LEU A 415 -9.68 17.01 -8.26
N HIS A 416 -10.77 16.24 -8.34
CA HIS A 416 -12.04 16.78 -8.78
C HIS A 416 -12.52 17.92 -7.88
N ILE A 417 -12.42 17.73 -6.56
CA ILE A 417 -12.78 18.74 -5.56
C ILE A 417 -11.85 19.96 -5.67
N THR A 418 -10.53 19.77 -5.67
CA THR A 418 -9.57 20.88 -5.64
C THR A 418 -9.49 21.66 -6.94
N LYS A 419 -9.75 21.02 -8.08
CA LYS A 419 -9.62 21.65 -9.40
C LYS A 419 -10.94 22.21 -9.93
N TYR A 420 -12.06 21.54 -9.67
CA TYR A 420 -13.35 21.92 -10.28
C TYR A 420 -14.35 22.48 -9.27
N VAL A 421 -14.34 22.05 -8.00
CA VAL A 421 -15.33 22.49 -7.00
C VAL A 421 -14.84 23.69 -6.19
N LEU A 422 -13.65 23.59 -5.57
CA LEU A 422 -13.11 24.60 -4.67
C LEU A 422 -12.89 25.96 -5.36
N PRO A 423 -12.30 26.04 -6.57
CA PRO A 423 -12.13 27.31 -7.26
C PRO A 423 -13.48 27.98 -7.56
N GLN A 424 -14.54 27.23 -7.82
CA GLN A 424 -15.87 27.84 -8.04
C GLN A 424 -16.47 28.45 -6.78
N LYS A 425 -16.11 27.96 -5.59
CA LYS A 425 -16.68 28.39 -4.31
C LYS A 425 -15.80 29.38 -3.54
N ILE A 426 -14.49 29.36 -3.75
CA ILE A 426 -13.52 30.10 -2.95
C ILE A 426 -12.49 30.77 -3.87
N ALA A 427 -12.59 32.10 -3.99
CA ALA A 427 -11.73 32.92 -4.85
C ALA A 427 -10.21 32.77 -4.55
N PHE A 428 -9.85 32.46 -3.31
CA PHE A 428 -8.45 32.18 -2.95
C PHE A 428 -7.83 31.09 -3.82
N PHE A 429 -8.54 29.98 -4.08
CA PHE A 429 -8.01 28.87 -4.89
C PHE A 429 -8.01 29.15 -6.39
N GLN A 430 -8.84 30.10 -6.87
CA GLN A 430 -8.76 30.58 -8.25
C GLN A 430 -7.44 31.33 -8.49
N ASN A 431 -7.04 32.16 -7.53
CA ASN A 431 -5.90 33.06 -7.67
C ASN A 431 -4.58 32.48 -7.14
N ASN A 432 -4.62 31.34 -6.45
CA ASN A 432 -3.43 30.72 -5.83
C ASN A 432 -3.25 29.25 -6.26
N PRO A 433 -2.82 28.98 -7.50
CA PRO A 433 -2.49 27.63 -7.96
C PRO A 433 -1.55 26.81 -7.06
N PRO A 434 -0.49 27.37 -6.45
CA PRO A 434 0.37 26.60 -5.56
C PRO A 434 -0.39 26.04 -4.35
N ALA A 435 -1.34 26.79 -3.80
CA ALA A 435 -2.16 26.31 -2.68
C ALA A 435 -3.07 25.15 -3.10
N ALA A 436 -3.64 25.19 -4.31
CA ALA A 436 -4.42 24.08 -4.86
C ALA A 436 -3.56 22.82 -5.07
N ILE A 437 -2.30 22.97 -5.52
CA ILE A 437 -1.35 21.86 -5.66
C ILE A 437 -1.03 21.23 -4.29
N VAL A 438 -0.68 22.05 -3.30
CA VAL A 438 -0.39 21.60 -1.93
C VAL A 438 -1.58 20.86 -1.34
N LEU A 439 -2.78 21.43 -1.45
CA LEU A 439 -4.00 20.81 -0.97
C LEU A 439 -4.32 19.50 -1.70
N THR A 440 -4.14 19.45 -3.01
CA THR A 440 -4.33 18.21 -3.80
C THR A 440 -3.35 17.13 -3.35
N TYR A 441 -2.08 17.48 -3.15
CA TYR A 441 -1.04 16.55 -2.73
C TYR A 441 -1.31 15.98 -1.34
N PHE A 442 -1.41 16.83 -0.32
CA PHE A 442 -1.63 16.37 1.06
C PHE A 442 -3.03 15.79 1.26
N GLY A 443 -4.04 16.31 0.57
CA GLY A 443 -5.39 15.75 0.57
C GLY A 443 -5.43 14.33 0.00
N SER A 444 -4.69 14.06 -1.07
CA SER A 444 -4.61 12.70 -1.66
C SER A 444 -3.88 11.73 -0.74
N LEU A 445 -2.79 12.17 -0.08
CA LEU A 445 -2.08 11.33 0.91
C LEU A 445 -2.96 11.03 2.13
N LEU A 446 -3.63 12.04 2.68
CA LEU A 446 -4.51 11.89 3.83
C LEU A 446 -5.70 10.97 3.50
N ALA A 447 -6.37 11.21 2.36
CA ALA A 447 -7.47 10.37 1.92
C ALA A 447 -7.01 8.91 1.70
N GLY A 448 -5.80 8.70 1.19
CA GLY A 448 -5.21 7.38 1.06
C GLY A 448 -4.94 6.68 2.39
N LEU A 449 -4.41 7.40 3.38
CA LEU A 449 -4.20 6.88 4.73
C LEU A 449 -5.52 6.48 5.39
N VAL A 450 -6.53 7.35 5.32
CA VAL A 450 -7.88 7.08 5.85
C VAL A 450 -8.51 5.89 5.13
N GLY A 451 -8.46 5.87 3.79
CA GLY A 451 -8.97 4.77 2.98
C GLY A 451 -8.31 3.44 3.31
N THR A 452 -7.00 3.45 3.62
CA THR A 452 -6.27 2.25 4.05
C THR A 452 -6.78 1.72 5.38
N VAL A 453 -7.03 2.60 6.37
CA VAL A 453 -7.58 2.21 7.67
C VAL A 453 -8.99 1.62 7.51
N ILE A 454 -9.84 2.28 6.73
CA ILE A 454 -11.21 1.80 6.44
C ILE A 454 -11.14 0.42 5.78
N TRP A 455 -10.30 0.27 4.74
CA TRP A 455 -10.16 -0.99 4.04
C TRP A 455 -9.68 -2.14 4.95
N GLN A 456 -8.71 -1.87 5.83
CA GLN A 456 -8.24 -2.86 6.80
C GLN A 456 -9.35 -3.30 7.75
N GLN A 457 -10.17 -2.38 8.26
CA GLN A 457 -11.29 -2.70 9.14
C GLN A 457 -12.39 -3.51 8.43
N VAL A 458 -12.71 -3.16 7.19
CA VAL A 458 -13.73 -3.87 6.39
C VAL A 458 -13.24 -5.28 6.05
N SER A 459 -11.99 -5.41 5.62
CA SER A 459 -11.42 -6.70 5.23
C SER A 459 -11.31 -7.67 6.42
N SER A 460 -10.88 -7.20 7.59
CA SER A 460 -10.75 -8.05 8.79
C SER A 460 -12.11 -8.56 9.27
N ARG A 461 -13.14 -7.70 9.32
CA ARG A 461 -14.50 -8.09 9.70
C ARG A 461 -15.11 -9.09 8.72
N THR A 462 -14.83 -8.94 7.43
CA THR A 462 -15.34 -9.85 6.39
C THR A 462 -14.72 -11.24 6.54
N LEU A 463 -13.41 -11.31 6.81
CA LEU A 463 -12.69 -12.56 7.10
C LEU A 463 -13.23 -13.25 8.37
N GLU A 464 -13.47 -12.49 9.44
CA GLU A 464 -14.06 -13.02 10.68
C GLU A 464 -15.45 -13.61 10.44
N LEU A 465 -16.32 -12.92 9.69
CA LEU A 465 -17.67 -13.40 9.35
C LEU A 465 -17.63 -14.64 8.46
N PHE A 466 -16.70 -14.70 7.51
CA PHE A 466 -16.52 -15.87 6.64
C PHE A 466 -16.06 -17.09 7.44
N ASN A 467 -15.05 -16.92 8.31
CA ASN A 467 -14.53 -18.00 9.14
C ASN A 467 -15.57 -18.52 10.14
N ARG A 468 -16.40 -17.64 10.72
CA ARG A 468 -17.53 -18.05 11.58
C ARG A 468 -18.54 -18.90 10.83
N ARG A 469 -18.86 -18.55 9.57
CA ARG A 469 -19.78 -19.35 8.75
C ARG A 469 -19.20 -20.71 8.36
N THR A 470 -17.91 -20.79 8.02
CA THR A 470 -17.30 -22.09 7.68
C THR A 470 -17.22 -23.02 8.88
N HIS A 471 -16.97 -22.51 10.09
CA HIS A 471 -17.00 -23.32 11.30
C HIS A 471 -18.42 -23.76 11.69
N GLN A 472 -19.45 -22.94 11.42
CA GLN A 472 -20.85 -23.32 11.64
C GLN A 472 -21.42 -24.31 10.62
N VAL A 473 -20.79 -24.44 9.45
CA VAL A 473 -21.19 -25.41 8.41
C VAL A 473 -20.42 -26.73 8.56
N ALA A 474 -19.26 -26.70 9.20
CA ALA A 474 -18.45 -27.88 9.49
C ALA A 474 -18.80 -28.57 10.83
N ALA A 475 -19.48 -27.86 11.73
CA ALA A 475 -20.10 -28.38 12.94
C ALA A 475 -21.57 -28.75 12.66
#